data_AF-A0A7X4D5C8-F1
#
_entry.id   AF-A0A7X4D5C8-F1
#
_cell.length_a   1.000
_cell.length_b   1.000
_cell.length_c   1.000
_cell.angle_alpha   90.00
_cell.angle_beta   90.00
_cell.angle_gamma   90.00
#
_symmetry.space_group_name_H-M   'P 1'
#
loop_
_entity.id
_entity.type
_entity.pdbx_description
1 polymer ?
#
loop_
_entity_poly.entity_id
_entity_poly.type
_entity_poly.pdbx_seq_one_letter_code
_entity_poly.pdbx_strand_id
1 'polypeptide(L)'
;MRTTIHIDDHLFAELKGIAADTGKTMTALIHDALRESLSRRRATERPAINLPLFHGTGVMPGVDLNDSASLLALIEEDHGPP
;
A
#
# COMPACT_ATOMS: atom_id res chain seq x y z
N MET A 1 22.63 -9.38 -11.77
CA MET A 1 23.73 -10.23 -11.27
C MET A 1 23.21 -11.66 -11.15
N ARG A 2 24.04 -12.67 -11.45
CA ARG A 2 23.70 -14.09 -11.22
C ARG A 2 24.36 -14.55 -9.92
N THR A 3 23.57 -15.12 -9.02
CA THR A 3 24.04 -15.62 -7.73
C THR A 3 23.55 -17.04 -7.55
N THR A 4 24.44 -17.93 -7.11
CA THR A 4 24.09 -19.29 -6.71
C THR A 4 23.90 -19.31 -5.20
N ILE A 5 22.77 -19.81 -4.72
CA ILE A 5 22.44 -19.92 -3.30
C ILE A 5 22.08 -21.38 -2.98
N HIS A 6 22.42 -21.83 -1.78
CA HIS A 6 21.94 -23.10 -1.26
C HIS A 6 20.55 -22.91 -0.66
N ILE A 7 19.62 -23.80 -1.01
CA ILE A 7 18.25 -23.84 -0.51
C ILE A 7 18.00 -25.29 -0.08
N ASP A 8 17.36 -25.46 1.07
CA ASP A 8 16.91 -26.78 1.53
C ASP A 8 15.89 -27.39 0.55
N ASP A 9 15.93 -28.72 0.39
CA ASP A 9 15.11 -29.42 -0.60
C ASP A 9 13.60 -29.29 -0.34
N HIS A 10 13.17 -29.25 0.92
CA HIS A 10 11.75 -29.07 1.25
C HIS A 10 11.28 -27.68 0.85
N LEU A 11 12.07 -26.67 1.16
CA LEU A 11 11.77 -25.29 0.76
C LEU A 11 11.76 -25.16 -0.77
N PHE A 12 12.68 -25.81 -1.47
CA PHE A 12 12.70 -25.79 -2.93
C PHE A 12 11.45 -26.45 -3.55
N ALA A 13 10.94 -27.53 -2.95
CA ALA A 13 9.69 -28.17 -3.37
C ALA A 13 8.47 -27.25 -3.17
N GLU A 14 8.41 -26.55 -2.04
CA GLU A 14 7.34 -25.59 -1.76
C GLU A 14 7.34 -24.42 -2.74
N LEU A 15 8.52 -23.84 -3.00
CA LEU A 15 8.68 -22.74 -3.97
C LEU A 15 8.25 -23.16 -5.39
N LYS A 16 8.46 -24.43 -5.76
CA LYS A 16 7.98 -24.96 -7.04
C LYS A 16 6.45 -25.00 -7.12
N GLY A 17 5.78 -25.42 -6.04
CA GLY A 17 4.33 -25.42 -5.96
C GLY A 17 3.78 -24.00 -6.15
N ILE A 18 4.29 -23.04 -5.38
CA ILE A 18 3.87 -21.64 -5.47
C ILE A 18 4.13 -21.06 -6.86
N ALA A 19 5.28 -21.37 -7.47
CA ALA A 19 5.59 -20.93 -8.84
C ALA A 19 4.57 -21.46 -9.86
N ALA A 20 4.19 -22.74 -9.74
CA ALA A 20 3.17 -23.35 -10.60
C ALA A 20 1.79 -22.71 -10.39
N ASP A 21 1.37 -22.53 -9.14
CA ASP A 21 0.06 -21.96 -8.79
C ASP A 21 -0.08 -20.49 -9.23
N THR A 22 1.01 -19.73 -9.13
CA THR A 22 1.03 -18.30 -9.49
C THR A 22 1.39 -18.04 -10.95
N GLY A 23 1.75 -19.07 -11.72
CA GLY A 23 2.23 -18.94 -13.10
C GLY A 23 3.53 -18.14 -13.23
N LYS A 24 4.31 -18.04 -12.16
CA LYS A 24 5.57 -17.27 -12.11
C LYS A 24 6.76 -18.18 -12.31
N THR A 25 7.85 -17.63 -12.85
CA THR A 25 9.13 -18.33 -12.88
C THR A 25 9.75 -18.36 -11.48
N MET A 26 10.55 -19.39 -11.19
CA MET A 26 11.29 -19.51 -9.93
C MET A 26 12.14 -18.26 -9.64
N THR A 27 12.80 -17.71 -10.67
CA THR A 27 13.60 -16.48 -10.55
C THR A 27 12.75 -15.29 -10.14
N ALA A 28 11.58 -15.09 -10.76
CA ALA A 28 10.69 -13.98 -10.43
C ALA A 28 10.20 -14.09 -8.99
N LEU A 29 9.81 -15.30 -8.57
CA LEU A 29 9.35 -15.56 -7.22
C LEU A 29 10.42 -15.29 -6.16
N ILE A 30 11.65 -15.74 -6.38
CA ILE A 30 12.79 -15.47 -5.48
C ILE A 30 13.08 -13.97 -5.41
N HIS A 31 13.06 -13.27 -6.55
CA HIS A 31 13.28 -11.83 -6.59
C HIS A 31 12.20 -11.05 -5.83
N ASP A 32 10.92 -11.42 -5.99
CA ASP A 32 9.80 -10.82 -5.28
C ASP A 32 9.96 -11.00 -3.77
N ALA A 33 10.26 -12.22 -3.32
CA ALA A 33 10.45 -12.53 -1.90
C ALA A 33 11.63 -11.74 -1.29
N LEU A 34 12.75 -11.62 -2.00
CA LEU A 34 13.91 -10.83 -1.56
C LEU A 34 13.55 -9.34 -1.44
N ARG A 35 12.87 -8.77 -2.45
CA ARG A 35 12.43 -7.37 -2.42
C ARG A 35 11.48 -7.12 -1.26
N GLU A 36 10.50 -7.99 -1.06
CA GLU A 36 9.54 -7.87 0.02
C GLU A 36 10.21 -7.97 1.40
N SER A 37 11.13 -8.92 1.58
CA SER A 37 11.91 -9.08 2.81
C SER A 37 12.73 -7.83 3.15
N LEU A 38 13.42 -7.25 2.17
CA LEU A 38 14.19 -6.01 2.37
C LEU A 38 13.28 -4.81 2.65
N SER A 39 12.15 -4.70 1.96
CA SER A 39 11.17 -3.64 2.20
C SER A 39 10.56 -3.73 3.60
N ARG A 40 10.18 -4.93 4.05
CA ARG A 40 9.70 -5.17 5.42
C ARG A 40 10.73 -4.76 6.47
N ARG A 41 12.00 -5.14 6.29
CA ARG A 41 13.08 -4.74 7.19
C ARG A 41 13.20 -3.21 7.29
N ARG A 42 13.16 -2.50 6.16
CA ARG A 42 13.19 -1.03 6.11
C ARG A 42 11.95 -0.37 6.72
N ALA A 43 10.78 -1.02 6.66
CA ALA A 43 9.54 -0.46 7.17
C ALA A 43 9.53 -0.32 8.70
N THR A 44 10.37 -1.07 9.42
CA THR A 44 10.48 -1.05 10.88
C THR A 44 11.00 0.30 11.42
N GLU A 45 11.61 1.14 10.60
CA GLU A 45 12.18 2.43 11.02
C GLU A 45 11.27 3.64 10.75
N ARG A 46 10.04 3.44 10.26
CA ARG A 46 9.13 4.58 10.04
C ARG A 46 8.48 4.96 11.36
N PRO A 47 8.64 6.21 11.83
CA PRO A 47 7.91 6.67 13.01
C PRO A 47 6.42 6.52 12.74
N ALA A 48 5.69 6.06 13.76
CA ALA A 48 4.23 6.03 13.69
C ALA A 48 3.75 7.46 13.41
N ILE A 49 3.14 7.66 12.25
CA ILE A 49 2.50 8.94 11.93
C ILE A 49 1.10 8.90 12.53
N ASN A 50 0.78 9.88 13.38
CA ASN A 50 -0.60 10.09 13.80
C ASN A 50 -1.32 10.82 12.67
N LEU A 51 -2.05 10.07 11.83
CA LEU A 51 -2.87 10.71 10.82
C LEU A 51 -4.06 11.38 11.51
N PRO A 52 -4.31 12.68 11.29
CA PRO A 52 -5.50 13.32 11.83
C PRO A 52 -6.74 12.62 11.27
N LEU A 53 -7.51 12.00 12.15
CA LEU A 53 -8.76 11.36 11.80
C LEU A 53 -9.87 12.41 11.91
N PHE A 54 -10.48 12.73 10.77
CA PHE A 54 -11.70 13.55 10.75
C PHE A 54 -12.89 12.70 11.20
N HIS A 55 -13.56 13.13 12.26
CA HIS A 55 -14.78 12.51 12.77
C HIS A 55 -15.95 13.44 12.45
N GLY A 56 -16.69 13.15 11.39
CA GLY A 56 -17.91 13.88 10.99
C GLY A 56 -19.11 12.94 10.87
N THR A 57 -20.32 13.50 10.86
CA THR A 57 -21.58 12.75 10.74
C THR A 57 -21.93 12.38 9.29
N GLY A 58 -20.97 12.46 8.36
CA GLY A 58 -21.17 12.28 6.92
C GLY A 58 -21.11 13.60 6.16
N VAL A 59 -21.55 13.56 4.90
CA VAL A 59 -21.59 14.74 4.03
C VAL A 59 -22.70 15.69 4.46
N MET A 60 -22.51 16.99 4.21
CA MET A 60 -23.57 17.97 4.38
C MET A 60 -24.73 17.66 3.40
N PRO A 61 -25.99 17.57 3.86
CA PRO A 61 -27.13 17.31 2.97
C PRO A 61 -27.24 18.36 1.87
N GLY A 62 -27.43 17.91 0.62
CA GLY A 62 -27.55 18.80 -0.54
C GLY A 62 -26.22 19.21 -1.18
N VAL A 63 -25.08 18.78 -0.62
CA VAL A 63 -23.76 19.00 -1.21
C VAL A 63 -23.36 17.81 -2.06
N ASP A 64 -23.11 18.04 -3.34
CA ASP A 64 -22.51 17.04 -4.24
C ASP A 64 -20.98 17.13 -4.19
N LEU A 65 -20.34 16.04 -3.77
CA LEU A 65 -18.88 15.98 -3.66
C LEU A 65 -18.16 15.91 -5.02
N ASN A 66 -18.87 15.63 -6.11
CA ASN A 66 -18.28 15.56 -7.45
C ASN A 66 -18.28 16.91 -8.17
N ASP A 67 -18.96 17.92 -7.63
CA ASP A 67 -18.98 19.26 -8.19
C ASP A 67 -18.03 20.21 -7.45
N SER A 68 -16.76 20.16 -7.85
CA SER A 68 -15.69 20.95 -7.25
C SER A 68 -15.97 22.47 -7.23
N ALA A 69 -16.75 22.99 -8.19
CA ALA A 69 -17.07 24.42 -8.26
C ALA A 69 -18.03 24.83 -7.13
N SER A 70 -19.12 24.08 -6.92
CA SER A 70 -20.06 24.33 -5.83
C SER A 70 -19.42 24.10 -4.46
N LEU A 71 -18.55 23.10 -4.32
CA LEU A 71 -17.80 22.87 -3.08
C LEU A 71 -16.90 24.05 -2.70
N LEU A 72 -16.16 24.60 -3.66
CA LEU A 72 -15.26 25.72 -3.41
C LEU A 72 -16.03 26.97 -2.94
N ALA A 73 -17.17 27.27 -3.58
CA ALA A 73 -18.02 28.39 -3.17
C ALA A 73 -18.49 28.26 -1.72
N LEU A 74 -18.94 27.07 -1.30
CA LEU A 74 -19.37 26.79 0.07
C LEU A 74 -18.24 26.93 1.11
N ILE A 75 -17.02 26.49 0.76
CA ILE A 75 -15.85 26.59 1.65
C ILE A 75 -15.39 28.05 1.78
N GLU A 76 -15.46 28.83 0.71
CA GLU A 76 -15.09 30.25 0.70
C GLU A 76 -16.11 31.12 1.46
N GLU A 77 -17.40 30.74 1.48
CA GLU A 77 -18.44 31.42 2.26
C GLU A 77 -18.33 31.19 3.79
N ASP A 78 -17.84 30.02 4.24
CA ASP A 78 -17.66 29.67 5.66
C ASP A 78 -16.42 30.35 6.30
N HIS A 79 -15.45 30.79 5.50
CA HIS A 79 -14.28 31.54 5.96
C HIS A 79 -14.58 33.04 6.16
N GLY A 80 -15.45 33.36 7.11
CA GLY A 80 -15.47 34.67 7.79
C GLY A 80 -14.27 34.80 8.76
N PRO A 81 -13.72 36.01 9.01
CA PRO A 81 -12.51 36.17 9.82
C PRO A 81 -12.73 35.73 11.28
N PRO A 82 -11.66 35.38 12.02
CA PRO A 82 -11.73 34.95 13.42
C PRO A 82 -12.26 36.02 14.37
#